data_AF-A0A2K1KWP6-F1
#
_entry.id   AF-A0A2K1KWP6-F1
#
_cell.length_a   1.000
_cell.length_b   1.000
_cell.length_c   1.000
_cell.angle_alpha   90.00
_cell.angle_beta   90.00
_cell.angle_gamma   90.00
#
_symmetry.space_group_name_H-M   'P 1'
#
loop_
_entity.id
_entity.type
_entity.pdbx_description
1 polymer ?
#
loop_
_entity_poly.entity_id
_entity_poly.type
_entity_poly.pdbx_seq_one_letter_code
_entity_poly.pdbx_strand_id
1 'polypeptide(L)' 'MAGDLEQNVYLSSYQGKLYEIASTPQRFQPSTGRNGGRTYTLRKSDQ' A
#
# COMPACT_ATOMS: atom_id res chain seq x y z
N MET A 1 15.71 1.45 -11.33
CA MET A 1 14.89 0.36 -11.87
C MET A 1 13.44 0.73 -11.62
N ALA A 2 12.68 1.05 -12.66
CA ALA A 2 11.23 1.16 -12.53
C ALA A 2 10.71 -0.28 -12.53
N GLY A 3 9.98 -0.68 -11.49
CA GLY A 3 9.33 -1.99 -11.47
C GLY A 3 8.20 -2.03 -12.48
N ASP A 4 7.93 -3.21 -13.04
CA ASP A 4 6.77 -3.42 -13.88
C ASP A 4 5.49 -3.23 -13.06
N LEU A 5 4.52 -2.54 -13.66
CA LEU A 5 3.23 -2.28 -13.03
C LEU A 5 2.28 -3.45 -13.29
N GLU A 6 1.62 -3.92 -12.23
CA GLU A 6 0.59 -4.97 -12.34
C GLU A 6 -0.59 -4.48 -13.19
N GLN A 7 -0.89 -5.23 -14.25
CA GLN A 7 -2.01 -4.94 -15.15
C GLN A 7 -3.25 -5.74 -14.76
N ASN A 8 -4.43 -5.29 -15.18
CA ASN A 8 -5.72 -5.98 -14.96
C ASN A 8 -6.09 -6.20 -13.47
N VAL A 9 -5.65 -5.30 -12.58
CA VAL A 9 -5.97 -5.36 -11.15
C VAL A 9 -7.39 -4.86 -10.89
N TYR A 10 -8.19 -5.66 -10.18
CA TYR A 10 -9.50 -5.23 -9.70
C TYR A 10 -9.36 -4.42 -8.40
N LEU A 11 -9.45 -3.10 -8.52
CA LEU A 11 -9.16 -2.15 -7.43
C LEU A 11 -10.02 -2.34 -6.18
N SER A 12 -11.26 -2.83 -6.30
CA SER A 12 -12.09 -3.05 -5.12
C SER A 12 -11.61 -4.21 -4.25
N SER A 13 -10.89 -5.18 -4.81
CA SER A 13 -10.26 -6.26 -4.03
C SER A 13 -9.05 -5.77 -3.23
N TYR A 14 -8.51 -4.59 -3.55
CA TYR A 14 -7.38 -4.00 -2.85
C TYR A 14 -7.81 -3.09 -1.69
N GLN A 15 -9.11 -2.92 -1.47
CA GLN A 15 -9.65 -2.15 -0.35
C GLN A 15 -9.50 -2.89 0.98
N GLY A 16 -9.51 -2.13 2.07
CA GLY A 16 -9.38 -2.67 3.43
C GLY A 16 -7.96 -2.58 3.97
N LYS A 17 -7.67 -3.34 5.04
CA LYS A 17 -6.41 -3.24 5.79
C LYS A 17 -5.43 -4.32 5.35
N LEU A 18 -4.27 -3.90 4.86
CA LEU A 18 -3.13 -4.77 4.59
C LEU A 18 -2.06 -4.56 5.68
N TYR A 19 -1.45 -5.66 6.11
CA TYR A 19 -0.36 -5.66 7.07
C TYR A 19 0.98 -5.75 6.34
N GLU A 20 1.90 -4.88 6.70
CA GLU A 20 3.27 -4.90 6.20
C GLU A 20 4.01 -6.11 6.79
N ILE A 21 4.55 -6.97 5.92
CA ILE A 21 5.33 -8.16 6.33
C ILE A 21 6.82 -7.86 6.28
N ALA A 22 7.28 -7.13 5.26
CA ALA A 22 8.66 -6.71 5.08
C ALA A 22 8.72 -5.43 4.24
N SER A 23 9.76 -4.64 4.46
CA SER A 23 10.04 -3.45 3.65
C SER A 23 11.51 -3.08 3.68
N THR A 24 11.94 -2.33 2.66
CA THR A 24 13.26 -1.70 2.64
C THR A 24 13.25 -0.48 3.55
N PRO A 25 14.22 -0.30 4.47
CA PRO A 25 14.29 0.86 5.36
C PRO A 25 14.21 2.20 4.61
N GLN A 26 13.29 3.06 5.02
CA GLN A 26 13.10 4.41 4.45
C GLN A 26 12.89 5.46 5.53
N ARG A 27 13.27 6.72 5.24
CA ARG A 27 13.17 7.85 6.18
C ARG A 27 11.76 8.07 6.76
N PHE A 28 10.73 7.70 6.00
CA PHE A 28 9.32 7.87 6.37
C PHE A 28 8.68 6.60 6.94
N GLN A 29 9.45 5.54 7.15
CA GLN A 29 8.96 4.38 7.88
C GLN A 29 8.99 4.64 9.38
N PRO A 30 8.08 4.01 10.15
CA PRO A 30 8.10 4.09 11.60
C PRO A 30 9.48 3.67 12.13
N SER A 31 10.15 4.57 12.86
CA SER A 31 11.50 4.33 13.41
C SER A 31 11.54 3.23 14.48
N THR A 32 10.37 2.79 14.97
CA THR A 32 10.23 1.83 16.06
C THR A 32 10.31 0.37 15.60
N GLY A 33 10.52 0.10 14.31
CA GLY A 33 10.60 -1.26 13.76
C GLY A 33 9.28 -2.03 13.84
N ARG A 34 8.17 -1.36 14.13
CA ARG A 34 6.85 -1.96 14.20
C ARG A 34 6.24 -2.01 12.80
N ASN A 35 5.88 -3.21 12.35
CA ASN A 35 5.19 -3.44 11.08
C ASN A 35 3.96 -2.52 10.96
N GLY A 36 3.91 -1.74 9.89
CA GLY A 36 2.81 -0.84 9.60
C GLY A 36 1.57 -1.60 9.11
N GLY A 37 0.40 -1.02 9.35
CA GLY A 37 -0.83 -1.41 8.64
C GLY A 37 -1.22 -0.26 7.71
N ARG A 38 -1.68 -0.59 6.50
CA ARG A 38 -2.22 0.41 5.55
C ARG A 38 -3.66 0.05 5.23
N THR A 39 -4.54 1.04 5.31
CA THR A 39 -5.95 0.89 4.93
C THR A 39 -6.19 1.62 3.62
N TYR A 40 -6.68 0.91 2.61
CA TYR A 40 -6.97 1.45 1.29
C TYR A 40 -8.48 1.59 1.10
N THR A 41 -8.90 2.73 0.58
CA THR A 41 -10.29 3.02 0.26
C THR A 41 -10.38 3.65 -1.13
N LEU A 42 -11.35 3.21 -1.92
CA LEU A 42 -11.60 3.83 -3.22
C LEU A 42 -12.29 5.17 -3.03
N ARG A 43 -11.68 6.22 -3.58
CA ARG A 43 -12.33 7.52 -3.70
C ARG A 43 -13.27 7.48 -4.90
N LYS A 44 -14.47 8.03 -4.73
CA LYS A 44 -15.37 8.26 -5.85
C LYS A 44 -14.73 9.31 -6.77
N SER A 45 -14.82 9.08 -8.07
CA SER A 45 -14.41 10.05 -9.08
C SER A 45 -15.49 11.13 -9.20
N ASP A 46 -15.46 12.09 -8.29
CA ASP A 46 -16.18 13.36 -8.43
C ASP A 46 -15.16 14.47 -8.15
N GLN A 47 -14.46 14.86 -9.22
CA GLN A 47 -13.57 16.01 -9.26
C GLN A 47 -13.74 16.73 -10.59
#